data_AF-A0A1C2AGT6-F1
#
_entry.id   AF-A0A1C2AGT6-F1
#
_cell.length_a   1.000
_cell.length_b   1.000
_cell.length_c   1.000
_cell.angle_alpha   90.00
_cell.angle_beta   90.00
_cell.angle_gamma   90.00
#
_symmetry.space_group_name_H-M   'P 1'
#
loop_
_entity.id
_entity.type
_entity.pdbx_description
1 polymer ?
#
loop_
_entity_poly.entity_id
_entity_poly.type
_entity_poly.pdbx_seq_one_letter_code
_entity_poly.pdbx_strand_id
1 'polypeptide(L)' 'MKILSILKGVELVIADLEVNLGEQVRSAPTLCARYNGKIIPLNTAQDGRPILMREENALEN' A
#
# COMPACT_ATOMS: atom_id res chain seq x y z
N MET A 1 -17.09 12.09 -6.76
CA MET A 1 -16.47 10.90 -7.39
C MET A 1 -17.45 10.31 -8.40
N LYS A 2 -16.98 9.86 -9.57
CA LYS A 2 -17.77 9.13 -10.57
C LYS A 2 -16.97 7.91 -11.01
N ILE A 3 -17.56 6.72 -10.94
CA ILE A 3 -16.93 5.48 -11.39
C ILE A 3 -16.99 5.43 -12.92
N LEU A 4 -15.85 5.19 -13.58
CA LEU A 4 -15.75 5.12 -15.04
C LEU A 4 -15.68 3.68 -15.57
N SER A 5 -14.97 2.80 -14.87
CA SER A 5 -14.81 1.39 -15.23
C SER A 5 -14.37 0.57 -14.02
N ILE A 6 -14.45 -0.76 -14.13
CA ILE A 6 -13.91 -1.71 -13.17
C ILE A 6 -12.62 -2.29 -13.75
N LEU A 7 -11.52 -2.20 -12.99
CA LEU A 7 -10.25 -2.84 -13.35
C LEU A 7 -10.32 -4.34 -13.02
N LYS A 8 -10.00 -5.20 -13.98
CA LYS A 8 -9.99 -6.67 -13.82
C LYS A 8 -8.57 -7.17 -13.57
N GLY A 9 -8.45 -8.29 -12.85
CA GLY A 9 -7.14 -8.88 -12.55
C GLY A 9 -6.28 -8.03 -11.60
N VAL A 10 -6.94 -7.22 -10.78
CA VAL A 10 -6.30 -6.48 -9.68
C VAL A 10 -6.48 -7.29 -8.41
N GLU A 11 -5.39 -7.52 -7.69
CA GLU A 11 -5.40 -8.19 -6.39
C GLU A 11 -4.80 -7.28 -5.33
N LEU A 12 -5.45 -7.17 -4.17
CA LEU A 12 -4.87 -6.48 -3.03
C LEU A 12 -3.85 -7.39 -2.34
N VAL A 13 -2.67 -6.85 -2.07
CA VAL A 13 -1.57 -7.55 -1.40
C VAL A 13 -0.93 -6.63 -0.37
N ILE A 14 -0.32 -7.22 0.66
CA ILE A 14 0.56 -6.51 1.58
C ILE A 14 1.99 -6.82 1.18
N ALA A 15 2.80 -5.79 0.97
CA ALA A 15 4.23 -5.92 0.72
C ALA A 15 5.01 -5.14 1.76
N ASP A 16 6.14 -5.68 2.21
CA ASP A 16 7.08 -4.91 3.01
C ASP A 16 7.81 -3.93 2.09
N LEU A 17 7.54 -2.63 2.25
CA LEU A 17 8.03 -1.58 1.38
C LEU A 17 9.11 -0.78 2.09
N GLU A 18 10.28 -0.66 1.47
CA GLU A 18 11.32 0.27 1.90
C GLU A 18 10.88 1.72 1.61
N VAL A 19 10.90 2.55 2.63
CA VAL A 19 10.58 3.98 2.58
C VAL A 19 11.76 4.80 3.10
N ASN A 20 12.15 5.80 2.29
CA ASN A 20 13.17 6.77 2.67
C ASN A 20 12.51 7.97 3.35
N LEU A 21 12.75 8.13 4.65
CA LEU A 21 12.31 9.29 5.45
C LEU A 21 13.52 10.17 5.77
N GLY A 22 14.01 10.90 4.76
CA GLY A 22 15.22 11.72 4.90
C GLY A 22 16.47 10.85 5.02
N GLU A 23 17.13 10.87 6.17
CA GLU A 23 18.36 10.11 6.44
C GLU A 23 18.12 8.68 6.95
N GLN A 24 16.86 8.30 7.21
CA GLN A 24 16.53 6.96 7.70
C GLN A 24 15.79 6.14 6.66
N VAL A 25 16.35 4.97 6.37
CA VAL A 25 15.70 3.89 5.61
C VAL A 25 14.92 3.03 6.59
N ARG A 26 13.63 2.85 6.36
CA ARG A 26 12.77 1.96 7.15
C ARG A 26 11.94 1.11 6.20
N SER A 27 11.52 -0.06 6.63
CA SER A 27 10.48 -0.82 5.92
C SER A 27 9.18 -0.81 6.71
N ALA A 28 8.05 -0.91 6.01
CA ALA A 28 6.75 -1.03 6.62
C ALA A 28 5.81 -1.87 5.75
N PRO A 29 4.99 -2.75 6.37
CA PRO A 29 3.91 -3.44 5.66
C PRO A 29 2.97 -2.42 5.02
N THR A 30 2.82 -2.50 3.70
CA THR A 30 2.11 -1.51 2.90
C THR A 30 1.07 -2.18 2.02
N LEU A 31 -0.12 -1.57 1.96
CA LEU A 31 -1.19 -2.00 1.06
C LEU A 31 -0.83 -1.66 -0.38
N CYS A 32 -0.78 -2.68 -1.21
CA CYS A 32 -0.43 -2.61 -2.61
C CYS A 32 -1.51 -3.28 -3.48
N ALA A 33 -1.53 -2.90 -4.75
CA ALA A 33 -2.27 -3.60 -5.80
C ALA A 33 -1.29 -4.37 -6.69
N ARG A 34 -1.54 -5.67 -6.87
CA ARG A 34 -0.94 -6.45 -7.94
C ARG A 34 -1.78 -6.29 -9.20
N TYR A 35 -1.19 -5.73 -10.25
CA TYR A 35 -1.87 -5.48 -11.52
C TYR A 35 -0.89 -5.59 -12.69
N ASN A 36 -1.24 -6.36 -13.72
CA ASN A 36 -0.40 -6.61 -14.90
C ASN A 36 1.05 -7.03 -14.55
N GLY A 37 1.19 -7.92 -13.56
CA GLY A 37 2.48 -8.44 -13.10
C GLY A 37 3.32 -7.46 -12.26
N LYS A 38 2.81 -6.26 -11.97
CA LYS A 38 3.47 -5.24 -11.14
C LYS A 38 2.84 -5.17 -9.76
N ILE A 39 3.65 -4.84 -8.75
CA ILE A 39 3.20 -4.47 -7.40
C ILE A 39 3.23 -2.95 -7.30
N ILE A 40 2.08 -2.33 -7.03
CA ILE A 40 1.91 -0.88 -7.01
C ILE A 40 1.45 -0.46 -5.60
N PRO A 41 2.25 0.31 -4.83
CA PRO A 41 1.83 0.78 -3.53
C PRO A 41 0.66 1.76 -3.67
N LEU A 42 -0.35 1.60 -2.80
CA LEU A 42 -1.48 2.50 -2.72
C LEU A 42 -1.17 3.59 -1.70
N ASN A 43 -1.47 4.83 -2.10
CA ASN A 43 -1.16 6.01 -1.29
C ASN A 43 -2.43 6.80 -0.95
N THR A 44 -2.37 7.54 0.14
CA THR A 44 -3.37 8.55 0.50
C THR A 44 -3.41 9.67 -0.53
N ALA A 45 -4.61 10.07 -0.93
CA ALA A 45 -4.80 11.00 -2.05
C ALA A 45 -4.27 12.43 -1.80
N GLN A 46 -4.07 12.84 -0.54
CA GLN A 46 -3.73 14.22 -0.17
C GLN A 46 -2.22 14.46 0.01
N ASP A 47 -1.51 13.54 0.65
CA ASP A 47 -0.10 13.69 1.01
C ASP A 47 0.81 12.64 0.35
N GLY A 48 0.24 11.74 -0.45
CA GLY A 48 0.98 10.74 -1.23
C GLY A 48 1.69 9.69 -0.38
N ARG A 49 1.38 9.59 0.92
CA ARG A 49 1.99 8.62 1.82
C ARG A 49 1.43 7.22 1.58
N PRO A 50 2.24 6.17 1.75
CA PRO A 50 1.76 4.80 1.64
C PRO A 50 0.66 4.48 2.67
N ILE A 51 -0.31 3.66 2.28
CA ILE A 51 -1.32 3.11 3.18
C ILE A 51 -0.69 1.92 3.93
N LEU A 52 -0.24 2.17 5.16
CA LEU A 52 0.47 1.18 5.97
C LEU A 52 -0.49 0.22 6.69
N MET A 53 -0.14 -1.06 6.74
CA MET A 53 -0.70 -2.03 7.68
C MET A 53 0.14 -1.98 8.97
N ARG A 54 -0.50 -1.55 10.06
CA ARG A 54 0.13 -1.41 11.37
C ARG A 54 -0.16 -2.64 12.21
N GLU A 55 0.79 -3.58 12.24
CA GLU A 55 0.69 -4.80 13.05
C GLU A 55 0.55 -4.48 14.55
N GLU A 56 1.12 -3.36 15.02
CA GLU A 56 0.94 -2.84 16.39
C GLU A 56 -0.53 -2.60 16.80
N ASN A 57 -1.44 -2.48 15.83
CA ASN A 57 -2.86 -2.28 16.06
C ASN A 57 -3.67 -3.60 15.98
N ALA A 58 -3.00 -4.75 15.85
CA ALA A 58 -3.67 -6.04 15.79
C ALA A 58 -4.35 -6.36 17.14
N LEU A 59 -5.48 -7.06 17.09
CA LEU A 59 -6.06 -7.72 18.26
C LEU A 59 -5.44 -9.11 18.38
N GLU A 60 -5.00 -9.46 19.59
CA GLU A 60 -4.60 -10.84 19.90
C GLU A 60 -5.85 -11.72 20.01
N ASN A 61 -5.75 -12.95 19.51
CA ASN A 61 -6.85 -13.94 19.55
C ASN A 61 -6.85 -14.75 20.85
#